data_AF-A0A3P1BTP3-F1
#
_entry.id   AF-A0A3P1BTP3-F1
#
_cell.length_a   1.000
_cell.length_b   1.000
_cell.length_c   1.000
_cell.angle_alpha   90.00
_cell.angle_beta   90.00
_cell.angle_gamma   90.00
#
_symmetry.space_group_name_H-M   'P 1'
#
loop_
_entity.id
_entity.type
_entity.pdbx_description
1 polymer ?
#
loop_
_entity_poly.entity_id
_entity_poly.type
_entity_poly.pdbx_seq_one_letter_code
_entity_poly.pdbx_strand_id
1 'polypeptide(L)'
;MKRYLTLLLLILSIASRANSILIPMDDRQKNHLKSYGIAYFVLKAGLEVDWLLNYRGGSFMIKHSPTVETECRVRGISFEIISDADANTIQQQISNPDLNMASVKLVSAARIVVYSPIKVSPSEFENTDAVLLVLKYAEIPFEVVYDEEILRGDLAKYDWIHLHHEDFTGQFGRNTRRMSVEDVKAQEDIARKFNFPKVSQMKLAVAKKIRDFCAGGGYMFAMCSGAETFDIALAAEGVDIVSSTYDGDGVDPNAQSKLDFSKTVAFQNFTLELDNGYGGMAFSDINSSAGRFGGWDQPSGYFNLFNFSAKWDMIPAMLVQNHESNIKEFQGQTTAFRKSTVKPNVLVMGTSPSSDRYIYGEVGIGQWTFYGGHDPEGTRGGGWKMPTDLNLHPNSPGYRLILNNVLFPSAKKKKRKT
;
A
#
# COMPACT_ATOMS: atom_id res chain seq x y z
N MET A 1 -21.84 -35.87 47.94
CA MET A 1 -21.89 -35.52 46.50
C MET A 1 -22.04 -34.02 46.24
N LYS A 2 -23.07 -33.32 46.75
CA LYS A 2 -23.26 -31.86 46.50
C LYS A 2 -22.04 -30.99 46.84
N ARG A 3 -21.40 -31.20 48.01
CA ARG A 3 -20.20 -30.44 48.43
C ARG A 3 -18.98 -30.63 47.51
N TYR A 4 -18.77 -31.84 46.98
CA TYR A 4 -17.67 -32.13 46.05
C TYR A 4 -17.92 -31.55 44.66
N LEU A 5 -19.18 -31.52 44.22
CA LEU A 5 -19.58 -30.88 42.96
C LEU A 5 -19.39 -29.36 43.01
N THR A 6 -19.73 -28.72 44.14
CA THR A 6 -19.50 -27.27 44.34
C THR A 6 -18.00 -26.94 44.37
N LEU A 7 -17.18 -27.77 45.01
CA LEU A 7 -15.73 -27.59 45.04
C LEU A 7 -15.12 -27.77 43.64
N LEU A 8 -15.58 -28.77 42.88
CA LEU A 8 -15.17 -29.02 41.51
C LEU A 8 -15.53 -27.84 40.58
N LEU A 9 -16.75 -27.29 40.72
CA LEU A 9 -17.21 -26.11 39.98
C LEU A 9 -16.41 -24.84 40.34
N LEU A 10 -16.03 -24.66 41.61
CA LEU A 10 -15.14 -23.57 42.03
C LEU A 10 -13.74 -23.74 41.42
N ILE A 11 -13.17 -24.94 41.41
CA ILE A 11 -11.86 -25.22 40.82
C ILE A 11 -11.90 -25.02 39.28
N LEU A 12 -12.98 -25.44 38.62
CA LEU A 12 -13.20 -25.23 37.18
C LEU A 12 -13.32 -23.74 36.82
N SER A 13 -13.95 -22.92 37.68
CA SER A 13 -14.06 -21.47 37.46
C SER A 13 -12.73 -20.70 37.56
N ILE A 14 -11.73 -21.25 38.26
CA ILE A 14 -10.38 -20.69 38.32
C ILE A 14 -9.57 -21.05 37.07
N ALA A 15 -9.89 -22.18 36.43
CA ALA A 15 -9.18 -22.68 35.25
C ALA A 15 -9.64 -22.05 33.92
N SER A 16 -10.76 -21.32 33.88
CA SER A 16 -11.30 -20.73 32.64
C SER A 16 -11.41 -19.19 32.68
N ARG A 17 -10.33 -18.49 33.03
CA ARG A 17 -10.25 -17.05 32.73
C ARG A 17 -9.83 -16.89 31.28
N ALA A 18 -10.82 -16.68 30.40
CA ALA A 18 -10.52 -16.12 29.09
C ALA A 18 -10.11 -14.66 29.29
N ASN A 19 -9.01 -14.32 28.64
CA ASN A 19 -8.46 -12.98 28.60
C ASN A 19 -8.26 -12.61 27.14
N SER A 20 -8.11 -11.32 26.87
CA SER A 20 -7.69 -10.82 25.56
C SER A 20 -6.38 -10.06 25.69
N ILE A 21 -5.64 -10.00 24.59
CA ILE A 21 -4.51 -9.11 24.42
C ILE A 21 -5.03 -7.91 23.62
N LEU A 22 -4.98 -6.72 24.21
CA LEU A 22 -5.23 -5.46 23.54
C LEU A 22 -3.89 -4.84 23.16
N ILE A 23 -3.69 -4.59 21.87
CA ILE A 23 -2.53 -3.88 21.33
C ILE A 23 -3.00 -2.45 21.04
N PRO A 24 -2.69 -1.47 21.91
CA PRO A 24 -3.04 -0.09 21.65
C PRO A 24 -2.29 0.43 20.43
N MET A 25 -2.97 1.25 19.63
CA MET A 25 -2.41 1.88 18.43
C MET A 25 -2.47 3.42 18.51
N ASP A 26 -2.65 3.94 19.72
CA ASP A 26 -2.48 5.35 20.10
C ASP A 26 -1.01 5.65 20.46
N ASP A 27 -0.73 6.83 21.00
CA ASP A 27 0.61 7.32 21.32
C ASP A 27 1.35 6.51 22.40
N ARG A 28 0.66 5.59 23.08
CA ARG A 28 1.28 4.72 24.11
C ARG A 28 2.00 3.52 23.50
N GLN A 29 1.82 3.28 22.20
CA GLN A 29 2.47 2.19 21.52
C GLN A 29 3.96 2.49 21.31
N LYS A 30 4.81 1.54 21.72
CA LYS A 30 6.26 1.62 21.51
C LYS A 30 6.66 1.41 20.05
N ASN A 31 5.89 0.61 19.31
CA ASN A 31 6.17 0.31 17.91
C ASN A 31 4.89 -0.08 17.15
N HIS A 32 4.29 0.91 16.47
CA HIS A 32 3.09 0.70 15.65
C HIS A 32 3.38 -0.26 14.50
N LEU A 33 4.51 -0.11 13.81
CA LEU A 33 4.79 -0.87 12.59
C LEU A 33 4.90 -2.38 12.86
N LYS A 34 5.61 -2.77 13.92
CA LYS A 34 5.68 -4.18 14.35
C LYS A 34 4.36 -4.71 14.91
N SER A 35 3.45 -3.85 15.34
CA SER A 35 2.11 -4.27 15.80
C SER A 35 1.26 -4.84 14.66
N TYR A 36 1.40 -4.32 13.43
CA TYR A 36 0.79 -4.94 12.23
C TYR A 36 1.41 -6.32 11.95
N GLY A 37 2.71 -6.47 12.20
CA GLY A 37 3.41 -7.76 12.16
C GLY A 37 2.81 -8.81 13.08
N ILE A 38 2.48 -8.42 14.33
CA ILE A 38 1.77 -9.29 15.28
C ILE A 38 0.37 -9.65 14.77
N ALA A 39 -0.39 -8.68 14.27
CA ALA A 39 -1.71 -8.94 13.71
C ALA A 39 -1.62 -9.97 12.55
N TYR A 40 -0.66 -9.80 11.64
CA TYR A 40 -0.44 -10.73 10.55
C TYR A 40 0.03 -12.12 11.05
N PHE A 41 0.93 -12.17 12.03
CA PHE A 41 1.39 -13.42 12.64
C PHE A 41 0.23 -14.24 13.21
N VAL A 42 -0.70 -13.59 13.90
CA VAL A 42 -1.92 -14.21 14.45
C VAL A 42 -2.81 -14.74 13.33
N LEU A 43 -3.04 -13.94 12.29
CA LEU A 43 -3.84 -14.36 11.12
C LEU A 43 -3.21 -15.53 10.37
N LYS A 44 -1.89 -15.57 10.25
CA LYS A 44 -1.15 -16.68 9.62
C LYS A 44 -1.28 -17.98 10.41
N ALA A 45 -1.45 -17.89 11.73
CA ALA A 45 -1.73 -19.04 12.59
C ALA A 45 -3.22 -19.49 12.54
N GLY A 46 -4.05 -18.87 11.69
CA GLY A 46 -5.48 -19.19 11.56
C GLY A 46 -6.34 -18.65 12.70
N LEU A 47 -5.82 -17.70 13.48
CA LEU A 47 -6.54 -17.04 14.57
C LEU A 47 -7.12 -15.71 14.10
N GLU A 48 -8.19 -15.26 14.75
CA GLU A 48 -8.87 -14.01 14.41
C GLU A 48 -8.26 -12.81 15.15
N VAL A 49 -8.31 -11.65 14.49
CA VAL A 49 -7.97 -10.35 15.07
C VAL A 49 -9.17 -9.42 14.93
N ASP A 50 -9.62 -8.80 16.02
CA ASP A 50 -10.59 -7.71 15.93
C ASP A 50 -9.84 -6.39 15.81
N TRP A 51 -9.93 -5.74 14.65
CA TRP A 51 -9.40 -4.40 14.41
C TRP A 51 -10.44 -3.36 14.85
N LEU A 52 -10.11 -2.63 15.91
CA LEU A 52 -11.01 -1.69 16.59
C LEU A 52 -10.82 -0.29 16.02
N LEU A 53 -11.47 -0.02 14.88
CA LEU A 53 -11.36 1.24 14.15
C LEU A 53 -11.78 2.43 15.02
N ASN A 54 -10.97 3.48 14.97
CA ASN A 54 -11.06 4.73 15.74
C ASN A 54 -11.08 4.57 17.27
N TYR A 55 -10.93 3.36 17.79
CA TYR A 55 -10.70 3.11 19.20
C TYR A 55 -9.19 3.06 19.46
N ARG A 56 -8.68 4.03 20.25
CA ARG A 56 -7.25 4.13 20.62
C ARG A 56 -6.32 3.96 19.39
N GLY A 57 -6.53 4.81 18.38
CA GLY A 57 -5.73 4.83 17.15
C GLY A 57 -5.90 3.62 16.22
N GLY A 58 -6.95 2.81 16.40
CA GLY A 58 -7.17 1.61 15.59
C GLY A 58 -6.58 0.36 16.23
N SER A 59 -6.83 0.14 17.53
CA SER A 59 -6.22 -0.95 18.30
C SER A 59 -6.56 -2.34 17.76
N PHE A 60 -5.69 -3.32 18.02
CA PHE A 60 -5.98 -4.72 17.74
C PHE A 60 -6.38 -5.44 19.03
N MET A 61 -7.43 -6.23 18.98
CA MET A 61 -7.82 -7.12 20.08
C MET A 61 -7.75 -8.57 19.61
N ILE A 62 -7.03 -9.39 20.37
CA ILE A 62 -6.72 -10.77 20.04
C ILE A 62 -7.03 -11.63 21.25
N LYS A 63 -7.56 -12.83 21.06
CA LYS A 63 -7.73 -13.78 22.17
C LYS A 63 -6.37 -14.08 22.80
N HIS A 64 -6.29 -14.09 24.12
CA HIS A 64 -5.03 -14.35 24.82
C HIS A 64 -4.46 -15.72 24.43
N SER A 65 -3.15 -15.71 24.17
CA SER A 65 -2.32 -16.89 23.96
C SER A 65 -0.91 -16.58 24.46
N PRO A 66 -0.29 -17.47 25.26
CA PRO A 66 1.09 -17.28 25.71
C PRO A 66 2.09 -17.05 24.56
N THR A 67 1.85 -17.67 23.40
CA THR A 67 2.67 -17.47 22.21
C THR A 67 2.58 -16.04 21.70
N VAL A 68 1.36 -15.50 21.55
CA VAL A 68 1.15 -14.12 21.08
C VAL A 68 1.72 -13.12 22.09
N GLU A 69 1.52 -13.36 23.37
CA GLU A 69 2.09 -12.54 24.45
C GLU A 69 3.62 -12.50 24.39
N THR A 70 4.25 -13.64 24.12
CA THR A 70 5.71 -13.76 23.98
C THR A 70 6.19 -13.01 22.76
N GLU A 71 5.53 -13.17 21.61
CA GLU A 71 5.85 -12.43 20.38
C GLU A 71 5.72 -10.92 20.58
N CYS A 72 4.68 -10.44 21.27
CA CYS A 72 4.54 -9.02 21.59
C CYS A 72 5.75 -8.49 22.38
N ARG A 73 6.22 -9.25 23.38
CA ARG A 73 7.41 -8.88 24.17
C ARG A 73 8.69 -8.90 23.33
N VAL A 74 8.91 -9.96 22.56
CA VAL A 74 10.11 -10.14 21.73
C VAL A 74 10.23 -9.05 20.68
N ARG A 75 9.11 -8.66 20.06
CA ARG A 75 9.06 -7.59 19.05
C ARG A 75 9.01 -6.18 19.65
N GLY A 76 8.97 -6.07 20.98
CA GLY A 76 9.08 -4.79 21.69
C GLY A 76 7.86 -3.89 21.58
N ILE A 77 6.66 -4.45 21.35
CA ILE A 77 5.42 -3.66 21.27
C ILE A 77 4.75 -3.52 22.65
N SER A 78 4.00 -2.44 22.85
CA SER A 78 3.11 -2.27 24.00
C SER A 78 1.85 -3.13 23.80
N PHE A 79 1.43 -3.83 24.86
CA PHE A 79 0.17 -4.58 24.88
C PHE A 79 -0.37 -4.66 26.31
N GLU A 80 -1.67 -4.93 26.44
CA GLU A 80 -2.40 -5.03 27.70
C GLU A 80 -3.10 -6.40 27.74
N ILE A 81 -2.96 -7.15 28.83
CA ILE A 81 -3.79 -8.34 29.08
C ILE A 81 -5.04 -7.85 29.80
N ILE A 82 -6.19 -8.00 29.16
CA ILE A 82 -7.48 -7.52 29.67
C ILE A 82 -8.41 -8.69 29.97
N SER A 83 -9.28 -8.52 30.96
CA SER A 83 -10.31 -9.51 31.27
C SER A 83 -11.41 -9.53 30.20
N ASP A 84 -12.20 -10.60 30.15
CA ASP A 84 -13.40 -10.63 29.29
C ASP A 84 -14.39 -9.51 29.62
N ALA A 85 -14.48 -9.09 30.89
CA ALA A 85 -15.36 -7.99 31.29
C ALA A 85 -14.91 -6.65 30.69
N ASP A 86 -13.60 -6.40 30.68
CA ASP A 86 -13.01 -5.20 30.06
C ASP A 86 -13.16 -5.25 28.54
N ALA A 87 -12.88 -6.39 27.91
CA ALA A 87 -13.06 -6.59 26.48
C ALA A 87 -14.52 -6.35 26.05
N ASN A 88 -15.49 -6.85 26.82
CA ASN A 88 -16.91 -6.60 26.57
C ASN A 88 -17.29 -5.13 26.75
N THR A 89 -16.70 -4.44 27.74
CA THR A 89 -16.91 -3.00 27.95
C THR A 89 -16.42 -2.20 26.74
N ILE A 90 -15.24 -2.53 26.21
CA ILE A 90 -14.69 -1.93 24.99
C ILE A 90 -15.63 -2.20 23.79
N GLN A 91 -16.11 -3.43 23.62
CA GLN A 91 -17.01 -3.78 22.52
C GLN A 91 -18.36 -3.06 22.62
N GLN A 92 -18.89 -2.86 23.83
CA GLN A 92 -20.10 -2.06 24.05
C GLN A 92 -19.87 -0.59 23.67
N GLN A 93 -18.74 -0.01 24.05
CA GLN A 93 -18.37 1.35 23.64
C GLN A 93 -18.29 1.49 22.12
N ILE A 94 -17.60 0.57 21.44
CA ILE A 94 -17.46 0.57 19.97
C ILE A 94 -18.82 0.41 19.28
N SER A 95 -19.73 -0.34 19.88
CA SER A 95 -21.08 -0.57 19.36
C SER A 95 -22.00 0.65 19.52
N ASN A 96 -21.62 1.65 20.32
CA ASN A 96 -22.41 2.87 20.48
C ASN A 96 -22.61 3.56 19.11
N PRO A 97 -23.86 3.80 18.67
CA PRO A 97 -24.14 4.43 17.38
C PRO A 97 -23.66 5.88 17.30
N ASP A 98 -23.54 6.58 18.43
CA ASP A 98 -23.14 8.00 18.50
C ASP A 98 -21.62 8.20 18.38
N LEU A 99 -20.84 7.13 18.53
CA LEU A 99 -19.38 7.16 18.39
C LEU A 99 -18.97 6.65 17.01
N ASN A 100 -18.06 7.36 16.34
CA ASN A 100 -17.49 6.94 15.06
C ASN A 100 -16.46 5.81 15.23
N MET A 101 -16.86 4.68 15.82
CA MET A 101 -16.04 3.50 16.04
C MET A 101 -16.70 2.26 15.44
N ALA A 102 -15.89 1.30 15.01
CA ALA A 102 -16.37 0.00 14.54
C ALA A 102 -15.33 -1.10 14.80
N SER A 103 -15.80 -2.32 15.03
CA SER A 103 -14.94 -3.51 15.08
C SER A 103 -15.02 -4.26 13.75
N VAL A 104 -13.86 -4.46 13.14
CA VAL A 104 -13.67 -5.25 11.91
C VAL A 104 -12.92 -6.52 12.24
N LYS A 105 -13.54 -7.67 12.00
CA LYS A 105 -12.94 -8.97 12.23
C LYS A 105 -12.09 -9.38 11.04
N LEU A 106 -10.80 -9.58 11.28
CA LEU A 106 -9.82 -10.12 10.34
C LEU A 106 -9.69 -11.63 10.57
N VAL A 107 -9.74 -12.43 9.51
CA VAL A 107 -9.88 -13.90 9.61
C VAL A 107 -8.85 -14.72 8.81
N SER A 108 -8.12 -14.11 7.88
CA SER A 108 -7.14 -14.81 7.05
C SER A 108 -5.99 -13.89 6.67
N ALA A 109 -4.75 -14.36 6.75
CA ALA A 109 -3.59 -13.61 6.27
C ALA A 109 -3.65 -13.50 4.74
N ALA A 110 -3.52 -12.27 4.21
CA ALA A 110 -3.47 -12.02 2.78
C ALA A 110 -2.18 -12.60 2.17
N ARG A 111 -2.25 -13.18 0.98
CA ARG A 111 -1.06 -13.56 0.19
C ARG A 111 -0.58 -12.34 -0.57
N ILE A 112 0.61 -11.89 -0.20
CA ILE A 112 1.17 -10.58 -0.55
C ILE A 112 2.26 -10.77 -1.59
N VAL A 113 2.16 -10.03 -2.69
CA VAL A 113 3.22 -10.00 -3.70
C VAL A 113 3.69 -8.58 -3.99
N VAL A 114 5.00 -8.41 -4.14
CA VAL A 114 5.64 -7.16 -4.53
C VAL A 114 6.15 -7.30 -5.96
N TYR A 115 5.72 -6.39 -6.83
CA TYR A 115 6.20 -6.34 -8.21
C TYR A 115 7.51 -5.54 -8.26
N SER A 116 8.62 -6.21 -8.57
CA SER A 116 9.98 -5.65 -8.49
C SER A 116 10.96 -6.36 -9.44
N PRO A 117 11.90 -5.64 -10.08
CA PRO A 117 12.85 -6.19 -11.04
C PRO A 117 14.05 -6.86 -10.35
N ILE A 118 14.06 -6.99 -9.01
CA ILE A 118 15.22 -7.51 -8.25
C ILE A 118 15.74 -8.87 -8.75
N LYS A 119 14.88 -9.71 -9.33
CA LYS A 119 15.27 -11.02 -9.88
C LYS A 119 16.05 -10.93 -11.19
N VAL A 120 15.93 -9.81 -11.90
CA VAL A 120 16.40 -9.64 -13.28
C VAL A 120 17.36 -8.46 -13.43
N SER A 121 17.54 -7.65 -12.39
CA SER A 121 18.37 -6.46 -12.38
C SER A 121 19.44 -6.55 -11.27
N PRO A 122 20.72 -6.26 -11.55
CA PRO A 122 21.75 -6.08 -10.52
C PRO A 122 21.58 -4.81 -9.67
N SER A 123 20.72 -3.86 -10.06
CA SER A 123 20.49 -2.61 -9.34
C SER A 123 19.80 -2.83 -7.97
N GLU A 124 20.28 -2.16 -6.93
CA GLU A 124 19.79 -2.28 -5.55
C GLU A 124 18.47 -1.51 -5.30
N PHE A 125 17.39 -1.95 -5.93
CA PHE A 125 16.07 -1.32 -5.78
C PHE A 125 15.47 -1.46 -4.37
N GLU A 126 15.76 -2.57 -3.68
CA GLU A 126 15.20 -2.87 -2.35
C GLU A 126 15.50 -1.81 -1.30
N ASN A 127 16.70 -1.24 -1.34
CA ASN A 127 17.19 -0.28 -0.34
C ASN A 127 16.44 1.05 -0.38
N THR A 128 15.54 1.22 -1.35
CA THR A 128 14.71 2.41 -1.52
C THR A 128 13.22 2.10 -1.58
N ASP A 129 12.78 0.84 -1.55
CA ASP A 129 11.36 0.52 -1.56
C ASP A 129 10.78 0.55 -0.14
N ALA A 130 10.05 1.62 0.19
CA ALA A 130 9.38 1.80 1.48
C ALA A 130 8.47 0.62 1.86
N VAL A 131 7.79 -0.01 0.91
CA VAL A 131 6.90 -1.12 1.22
C VAL A 131 7.69 -2.38 1.52
N LEU A 132 8.73 -2.70 0.75
CA LEU A 132 9.64 -3.80 1.11
C LEU A 132 10.28 -3.55 2.48
N LEU A 133 10.73 -2.32 2.74
CA LEU A 133 11.34 -1.93 4.01
C LEU A 133 10.37 -2.17 5.18
N VAL A 134 9.12 -1.70 5.09
CA VAL A 134 8.17 -1.84 6.19
C VAL A 134 7.65 -3.27 6.36
N LEU A 135 7.49 -4.03 5.27
CA LEU A 135 7.13 -5.45 5.34
C LEU A 135 8.23 -6.25 6.02
N LYS A 136 9.50 -6.02 5.66
CA LYS A 136 10.67 -6.63 6.33
C LYS A 136 10.72 -6.23 7.81
N TYR A 137 10.56 -4.94 8.12
CA TYR A 137 10.60 -4.43 9.50
C TYR A 137 9.47 -4.98 10.39
N ALA A 138 8.27 -5.11 9.84
CA ALA A 138 7.12 -5.70 10.52
C ALA A 138 7.13 -7.24 10.48
N GLU A 139 8.11 -7.87 9.83
CA GLU A 139 8.23 -9.32 9.66
C GLU A 139 7.00 -9.96 8.99
N ILE A 140 6.43 -9.25 8.01
CA ILE A 140 5.31 -9.72 7.19
C ILE A 140 5.89 -10.38 5.93
N PRO A 141 5.67 -11.68 5.70
CA PRO A 141 6.17 -12.38 4.53
C PRO A 141 5.47 -11.91 3.26
N PHE A 142 6.24 -11.81 2.19
CA PHE A 142 5.78 -11.49 0.84
C PHE A 142 6.58 -12.29 -0.18
N GLU A 143 6.03 -12.43 -1.38
CA GLU A 143 6.76 -12.94 -2.53
C GLU A 143 7.09 -11.79 -3.48
N VAL A 144 8.14 -11.97 -4.30
CA VAL A 144 8.49 -11.01 -5.34
C VAL A 144 8.14 -11.60 -6.69
N VAL A 145 7.49 -10.81 -7.54
CA VAL A 145 7.20 -11.14 -8.95
C VAL A 145 7.67 -10.02 -9.85
N TYR A 146 7.85 -10.32 -11.13
CA TYR A 146 8.09 -9.31 -12.14
C TYR A 146 7.33 -9.65 -13.44
N ASP A 147 7.71 -9.05 -14.56
CA ASP A 147 6.99 -9.15 -15.83
C ASP A 147 6.63 -10.58 -16.23
N GLU A 148 7.56 -11.52 -16.09
CA GLU A 148 7.34 -12.92 -16.50
C GLU A 148 6.21 -13.61 -15.74
N GLU A 149 6.19 -13.50 -14.41
CA GLU A 149 5.18 -14.14 -13.58
C GLU A 149 3.80 -13.51 -13.81
N ILE A 150 3.74 -12.19 -14.02
CA ILE A 150 2.48 -11.50 -14.36
C ILE A 150 1.95 -11.99 -15.71
N LEU A 151 2.81 -12.05 -16.73
CA LEU A 151 2.43 -12.49 -18.08
C LEU A 151 1.99 -13.97 -18.11
N ARG A 152 2.59 -14.82 -17.27
CA ARG A 152 2.20 -16.23 -17.10
C ARG A 152 0.85 -16.40 -16.38
N GLY A 153 0.37 -15.37 -15.69
CA GLY A 153 -0.90 -15.41 -14.94
C GLY A 153 -0.74 -15.84 -13.48
N ASP A 154 0.46 -15.75 -12.91
CA ASP A 154 0.73 -16.18 -11.53
C ASP A 154 0.00 -15.31 -10.49
N LEU A 155 -0.52 -14.13 -10.86
CA LEU A 155 -1.29 -13.25 -9.97
C LEU A 155 -2.52 -13.89 -9.32
N ALA A 156 -3.12 -14.91 -9.95
CA ALA A 156 -4.26 -15.63 -9.37
C ALA A 156 -3.93 -16.33 -8.03
N LYS A 157 -2.65 -16.47 -7.69
CA LYS A 157 -2.16 -17.08 -6.44
C LYS A 157 -2.16 -16.10 -5.26
N TYR A 158 -2.37 -14.81 -5.49
CA TYR A 158 -2.22 -13.76 -4.48
C TYR A 158 -3.52 -12.99 -4.27
N ASP A 159 -3.61 -12.30 -3.14
CA ASP A 159 -4.75 -11.45 -2.79
C ASP A 159 -4.41 -9.96 -2.97
N TRP A 160 -3.11 -9.63 -2.94
CA TRP A 160 -2.61 -8.27 -2.99
C TRP A 160 -1.33 -8.15 -3.82
N ILE A 161 -1.26 -7.10 -4.65
CA ILE A 161 -0.06 -6.69 -5.38
C ILE A 161 0.35 -5.26 -5.00
N HIS A 162 1.66 -5.07 -4.79
CA HIS A 162 2.26 -3.74 -4.60
C HIS A 162 3.17 -3.32 -5.75
N LEU A 163 3.02 -2.06 -6.15
CA LEU A 163 3.78 -1.38 -7.21
C LEU A 163 4.43 -0.12 -6.63
N HIS A 164 5.75 0.04 -6.70
CA HIS A 164 6.43 1.24 -6.19
C HIS A 164 7.20 2.01 -7.27
N HIS A 165 8.26 1.39 -7.80
CA HIS A 165 9.27 2.06 -8.62
C HIS A 165 9.07 1.87 -10.11
N GLU A 166 7.89 1.39 -10.46
CA GLU A 166 7.71 0.73 -11.73
C GLU A 166 7.22 1.70 -12.77
N ASP A 167 7.71 1.45 -13.98
CA ASP A 167 7.39 2.23 -15.16
C ASP A 167 6.65 1.32 -16.15
N PHE A 168 5.34 1.46 -16.19
CA PHE A 168 4.50 0.74 -17.14
C PHE A 168 4.52 1.35 -18.55
N THR A 169 5.17 2.50 -18.75
CA THR A 169 5.27 3.15 -20.08
C THR A 169 6.39 2.53 -20.94
N GLY A 170 7.34 1.81 -20.32
CA GLY A 170 8.49 1.25 -21.01
C GLY A 170 9.62 2.25 -21.27
N GLN A 171 9.64 3.38 -20.56
CA GLN A 171 10.69 4.42 -20.65
C GLN A 171 11.77 4.25 -19.56
N PHE A 172 11.89 3.05 -18.98
CA PHE A 172 12.91 2.67 -18.01
C PHE A 172 13.02 3.66 -16.83
N GLY A 173 11.87 4.09 -16.29
CA GLY A 173 11.82 5.01 -15.17
C GLY A 173 12.26 6.43 -15.53
N ARG A 174 12.41 6.76 -16.82
CA ARG A 174 12.96 8.03 -17.34
C ARG A 174 14.23 8.50 -16.63
N ASN A 175 15.02 7.55 -16.14
CA ASN A 175 16.25 7.82 -15.43
C ASN A 175 17.39 7.02 -16.07
N THR A 176 17.85 7.53 -17.21
CA THR A 176 18.97 6.95 -17.98
C THR A 176 20.28 6.85 -17.17
N ARG A 177 20.39 7.57 -16.04
CA ARG A 177 21.55 7.48 -15.13
C ARG A 177 21.46 6.32 -14.13
N ARG A 178 20.26 5.77 -13.88
CA ARG A 178 20.05 4.66 -12.94
C ARG A 178 19.94 3.31 -13.63
N MET A 179 19.53 3.29 -14.89
CA MET A 179 19.35 2.06 -15.63
C MET A 179 20.65 1.65 -16.29
N SER A 180 21.19 0.52 -15.87
CA SER A 180 22.36 -0.09 -16.52
C SER A 180 21.98 -0.67 -17.88
N VAL A 181 22.97 -0.89 -18.75
CA VAL A 181 22.76 -1.57 -20.03
C VAL A 181 22.21 -2.99 -19.79
N GLU A 182 22.64 -3.61 -18.70
CA GLU A 182 22.19 -4.92 -18.23
C GLU A 182 20.70 -4.89 -17.86
N ASP A 183 20.23 -3.84 -17.18
CA ASP A 183 18.82 -3.68 -16.78
C ASP A 183 17.89 -3.51 -17.99
N VAL A 184 18.33 -2.73 -18.99
CA VAL A 184 17.60 -2.54 -20.26
C VAL A 184 17.52 -3.87 -21.01
N LYS A 185 18.67 -4.54 -21.17
CA LYS A 185 18.76 -5.83 -21.86
C LYS A 185 17.91 -6.91 -21.19
N ALA A 186 17.87 -6.96 -19.86
CA ALA A 186 17.03 -7.92 -19.13
C ALA A 186 15.55 -7.76 -19.48
N GLN A 187 15.05 -6.52 -19.60
CA GLN A 187 13.67 -6.26 -19.99
C GLN A 187 13.40 -6.56 -21.46
N GLU A 188 14.34 -6.25 -22.36
CA GLU A 188 14.26 -6.62 -23.77
C GLU A 188 14.24 -8.14 -23.96
N ASP A 189 15.03 -8.88 -23.18
CA ASP A 189 15.08 -10.35 -23.21
C ASP A 189 13.73 -10.96 -22.79
N ILE A 190 13.08 -10.40 -21.75
CA ILE A 190 11.74 -10.82 -21.34
C ILE A 190 10.71 -10.49 -22.42
N ALA A 191 10.75 -9.28 -22.99
CA ALA A 191 9.85 -8.87 -24.06
C ALA A 191 9.95 -9.86 -25.25
N ARG A 192 11.17 -10.17 -25.70
CA ARG A 192 11.41 -11.15 -26.77
C ARG A 192 10.93 -12.54 -26.39
N LYS A 193 11.17 -13.00 -25.16
CA LYS A 193 10.72 -14.32 -24.65
C LYS A 193 9.20 -14.49 -24.70
N PHE A 194 8.45 -13.40 -24.48
CA PHE A 194 6.99 -13.39 -24.54
C PHE A 194 6.43 -12.88 -25.88
N ASN A 195 7.27 -12.77 -26.92
CA ASN A 195 6.92 -12.34 -28.28
C ASN A 195 6.41 -10.90 -28.39
N PHE A 196 6.85 -10.01 -27.51
CA PHE A 196 6.63 -8.57 -27.63
C PHE A 196 7.74 -7.93 -28.45
N PRO A 197 7.41 -7.15 -29.49
CA PRO A 197 8.38 -6.37 -30.28
C PRO A 197 9.12 -5.30 -29.45
N LYS A 198 8.46 -4.76 -28.43
CA LYS A 198 8.94 -3.66 -27.60
C LYS A 198 8.66 -3.89 -26.11
N VAL A 199 9.51 -3.34 -25.26
CA VAL A 199 9.31 -3.31 -23.80
C VAL A 199 8.03 -2.55 -23.43
N SER A 200 7.74 -1.42 -24.09
CA SER A 200 6.51 -0.64 -23.86
C SER A 200 5.23 -1.46 -24.10
N GLN A 201 5.22 -2.29 -25.14
CA GLN A 201 4.10 -3.19 -25.44
C GLN A 201 3.97 -4.32 -24.41
N MET A 202 5.10 -4.87 -23.95
CA MET A 202 5.12 -5.84 -22.84
C MET A 202 4.58 -5.22 -21.55
N LYS A 203 5.07 -4.03 -21.17
CA LYS A 203 4.64 -3.31 -19.96
C LYS A 203 3.16 -2.95 -20.00
N LEU A 204 2.62 -2.56 -21.15
CA LEU A 204 1.18 -2.41 -21.36
C LEU A 204 0.41 -3.72 -21.13
N ALA A 205 0.92 -4.85 -21.62
CA ALA A 205 0.30 -6.15 -21.37
C ALA A 205 0.32 -6.53 -19.88
N VAL A 206 1.43 -6.24 -19.17
CA VAL A 206 1.54 -6.42 -17.72
C VAL A 206 0.54 -5.51 -16.97
N ALA A 207 0.44 -4.24 -17.34
CA ALA A 207 -0.52 -3.29 -16.73
C ALA A 207 -1.97 -3.79 -16.90
N LYS A 208 -2.33 -4.29 -18.08
CA LYS A 208 -3.64 -4.91 -18.34
C LYS A 208 -3.88 -6.13 -17.46
N LYS A 209 -2.90 -7.03 -17.31
CA LYS A 209 -3.02 -8.21 -16.42
C LYS A 209 -3.24 -7.83 -14.96
N ILE A 210 -2.56 -6.80 -14.47
CA ILE A 210 -2.75 -6.28 -13.12
C ILE A 210 -4.12 -5.63 -12.96
N ARG A 211 -4.57 -4.85 -13.95
CA ARG A 211 -5.93 -4.28 -13.97
C ARG A 211 -6.99 -5.39 -13.93
N ASP A 212 -6.81 -6.44 -14.72
CA ASP A 212 -7.73 -7.57 -14.78
C ASP A 212 -7.71 -8.39 -13.47
N PHE A 213 -6.55 -8.52 -12.82
CA PHE A 213 -6.43 -9.07 -11.46
C PHE A 213 -7.27 -8.27 -10.45
N CYS A 214 -7.16 -6.95 -10.47
CA CYS A 214 -7.99 -6.08 -9.64
C CYS A 214 -9.47 -6.22 -10.00
N ALA A 215 -9.81 -6.20 -11.29
CA ALA A 215 -11.17 -6.36 -11.77
C ALA A 215 -11.82 -7.68 -11.29
N GLY A 216 -11.01 -8.74 -11.18
CA GLY A 216 -11.40 -10.06 -10.67
C GLY A 216 -11.50 -10.18 -9.14
N GLY A 217 -11.27 -9.10 -8.38
CA GLY A 217 -11.40 -9.09 -6.92
C GLY A 217 -10.08 -8.98 -6.15
N GLY A 218 -8.95 -8.90 -6.85
CA GLY A 218 -7.65 -8.62 -6.24
C GLY A 218 -7.55 -7.18 -5.72
N TYR A 219 -6.54 -6.94 -4.87
CA TYR A 219 -6.24 -5.62 -4.34
C TYR A 219 -4.89 -5.10 -4.86
N MET A 220 -4.86 -3.91 -5.44
CA MET A 220 -3.62 -3.25 -5.87
C MET A 220 -3.30 -2.04 -5.01
N PHE A 221 -2.06 -1.97 -4.58
CA PHE A 221 -1.50 -0.78 -3.96
C PHE A 221 -0.37 -0.24 -4.84
N ALA A 222 -0.44 1.04 -5.22
CA ALA A 222 0.62 1.66 -6.00
C ALA A 222 1.13 2.95 -5.35
N MET A 223 2.44 3.14 -5.42
CA MET A 223 3.15 4.32 -4.91
C MET A 223 4.06 4.90 -5.96
N CYS A 224 4.52 6.14 -5.75
CA CYS A 224 5.53 6.79 -6.58
C CYS A 224 5.17 6.68 -8.08
N SER A 225 6.13 6.36 -8.95
CA SER A 225 5.93 6.19 -10.40
C SER A 225 4.94 5.08 -10.76
N GLY A 226 4.82 4.04 -9.93
CA GLY A 226 3.87 2.96 -10.17
C GLY A 226 2.43 3.43 -10.24
N ALA A 227 2.06 4.52 -9.54
CA ALA A 227 0.71 5.06 -9.56
C ALA A 227 0.37 5.78 -10.88
N GLU A 228 1.22 6.69 -11.36
CA GLU A 228 0.90 7.46 -12.57
C GLU A 228 1.15 6.65 -13.86
N THR A 229 2.25 5.89 -13.91
CA THR A 229 2.65 5.20 -15.15
C THR A 229 1.71 4.07 -15.51
N PHE A 230 1.05 3.47 -14.52
CA PHE A 230 0.03 2.45 -14.72
C PHE A 230 -1.13 2.98 -15.58
N ASP A 231 -1.68 4.13 -15.21
CA ASP A 231 -2.77 4.76 -15.97
C ASP A 231 -2.29 5.36 -17.29
N ILE A 232 -1.05 5.89 -17.36
CA ILE A 232 -0.48 6.34 -18.63
C ILE A 232 -0.40 5.20 -19.63
N ALA A 233 0.10 4.03 -19.22
CA ALA A 233 0.19 2.86 -20.08
C ALA A 233 -1.20 2.44 -20.59
N LEU A 234 -2.20 2.36 -19.71
CA LEU A 234 -3.57 2.01 -20.08
C LEU A 234 -4.20 3.01 -21.04
N ALA A 235 -4.00 4.31 -20.83
CA ALA A 235 -4.53 5.36 -21.71
C ALA A 235 -3.86 5.37 -23.08
N ALA A 236 -2.56 5.02 -23.15
CA ALA A 236 -1.76 4.99 -24.37
C ALA A 236 -1.84 3.66 -25.13
N GLU A 237 -2.84 2.81 -24.86
CA GLU A 237 -2.99 1.53 -25.56
C GLU A 237 -3.10 1.72 -27.08
N GLY A 238 -2.09 1.24 -27.81
CA GLY A 238 -2.01 1.34 -29.27
C GLY A 238 -1.43 2.68 -29.78
N VAL A 239 -0.89 3.51 -28.89
CA VAL A 239 -0.28 4.80 -29.19
C VAL A 239 1.19 4.76 -28.77
N ASP A 240 2.09 5.19 -29.64
CA ASP A 240 3.50 5.31 -29.26
C ASP A 240 3.76 6.59 -28.49
N ILE A 241 4.14 6.45 -27.22
CA ILE A 241 4.45 7.54 -26.29
C ILE A 241 5.93 7.54 -25.90
N VAL A 242 6.73 6.62 -26.44
CA VAL A 242 8.12 6.41 -26.05
C VAL A 242 9.04 7.18 -27.00
N SER A 243 9.93 7.98 -26.41
CA SER A 243 10.94 8.71 -27.19
C SER A 243 11.98 7.76 -27.78
N SER A 244 12.48 8.09 -28.98
CA SER A 244 13.56 7.37 -29.67
C SER A 244 14.84 7.23 -28.84
N THR A 245 14.98 8.03 -27.78
CA THR A 245 16.05 7.90 -26.78
C THR A 245 16.00 6.55 -26.05
N TYR A 246 14.83 5.92 -25.93
CA TYR A 246 14.63 4.70 -25.14
C TYR A 246 14.51 3.43 -25.99
N ASP A 247 13.79 3.46 -27.12
CA ASP A 247 13.52 2.27 -27.94
C ASP A 247 13.84 2.44 -29.44
N GLY A 248 14.40 3.58 -29.84
CA GLY A 248 15.01 3.80 -31.15
C GLY A 248 14.06 4.25 -32.27
N ASP A 249 12.76 4.39 -32.02
CA ASP A 249 11.79 4.97 -32.96
C ASP A 249 10.99 6.13 -32.35
N GLY A 250 10.18 6.80 -33.16
CA GLY A 250 9.60 8.09 -32.79
C GLY A 250 8.25 7.97 -32.07
N VAL A 251 8.03 8.88 -31.10
CA VAL A 251 6.71 9.16 -30.53
C VAL A 251 5.70 9.48 -31.63
N ASP A 252 4.46 9.01 -31.48
CA ASP A 252 3.35 9.42 -32.35
C ASP A 252 3.13 10.94 -32.22
N PRO A 253 3.22 11.73 -33.30
CA PRO A 253 3.06 13.19 -33.23
C PRO A 253 1.71 13.63 -32.66
N ASN A 254 0.70 12.75 -32.67
CA ASN A 254 -0.63 12.99 -32.16
C ASN A 254 -0.92 12.22 -30.85
N ALA A 255 0.11 11.69 -30.18
CA ALA A 255 -0.01 10.83 -29.01
C ALA A 255 -0.98 11.36 -27.95
N GLN A 256 -0.83 12.64 -27.58
CA GLN A 256 -1.67 13.29 -26.58
C GLN A 256 -3.17 13.26 -26.92
N SER A 257 -3.51 13.49 -28.20
CA SER A 257 -4.89 13.50 -28.67
C SER A 257 -5.53 12.12 -28.81
N LYS A 258 -4.69 11.07 -28.83
CA LYS A 258 -5.12 9.67 -28.99
C LYS A 258 -5.29 8.93 -27.67
N LEU A 259 -4.97 9.56 -26.54
CA LEU A 259 -5.14 8.95 -25.22
C LEU A 259 -6.60 8.63 -24.92
N ASP A 260 -6.86 7.42 -24.43
CA ASP A 260 -8.19 6.98 -24.00
C ASP A 260 -8.28 6.89 -22.47
N PHE A 261 -8.73 7.98 -21.84
CA PHE A 261 -8.93 8.03 -20.39
C PHE A 261 -10.08 7.13 -19.89
N SER A 262 -10.87 6.49 -20.76
CA SER A 262 -11.86 5.51 -20.30
C SER A 262 -11.21 4.23 -19.76
N LYS A 263 -9.96 3.95 -20.17
CA LYS A 263 -9.20 2.76 -19.80
C LYS A 263 -8.45 2.85 -18.48
N THR A 264 -8.27 4.06 -17.96
CA THR A 264 -7.54 4.35 -16.71
C THR A 264 -8.41 4.08 -15.49
N VAL A 265 -7.78 3.85 -14.33
CA VAL A 265 -8.51 3.63 -13.08
C VAL A 265 -8.68 4.89 -12.25
N ALA A 266 -7.68 5.79 -12.23
CA ALA A 266 -7.61 6.92 -11.32
C ALA A 266 -7.59 8.29 -12.00
N PHE A 267 -6.92 8.41 -13.15
CA PHE A 267 -6.59 9.71 -13.74
C PHE A 267 -7.25 9.94 -15.11
N GLN A 268 -7.53 11.20 -15.43
CA GLN A 268 -8.09 11.66 -16.69
C GLN A 268 -7.51 13.02 -17.07
N ASN A 269 -7.62 13.40 -18.35
CA ASN A 269 -7.26 14.73 -18.84
C ASN A 269 -5.83 15.18 -18.50
N PHE A 270 -4.92 14.22 -18.32
CA PHE A 270 -3.53 14.53 -18.07
C PHE A 270 -2.78 14.79 -19.37
N THR A 271 -1.74 15.60 -19.28
CA THR A 271 -0.81 15.90 -20.36
C THR A 271 0.46 15.08 -20.19
N LEU A 272 0.85 14.36 -21.23
CA LEU A 272 2.09 13.59 -21.27
C LEU A 272 3.29 14.52 -21.33
N GLU A 273 4.34 14.13 -20.62
CA GLU A 273 5.64 14.75 -20.74
C GLU A 273 6.44 14.01 -21.83
N LEU A 274 6.23 14.35 -23.10
CA LEU A 274 6.80 13.56 -24.21
C LEU A 274 8.28 13.89 -24.50
N ASP A 275 8.76 15.07 -24.12
CA ASP A 275 10.11 15.52 -24.45
C ASP A 275 10.62 16.60 -23.48
N ASN A 276 11.79 16.38 -22.89
CA ASN A 276 12.47 17.37 -22.05
C ASN A 276 14.01 17.30 -22.19
N GLY A 277 14.52 16.65 -23.23
CA GLY A 277 15.94 16.30 -23.29
C GLY A 277 16.43 15.50 -22.08
N TYR A 278 17.75 15.42 -21.90
CA TYR A 278 18.40 14.79 -20.74
C TYR A 278 18.16 15.63 -19.47
N GLY A 279 17.15 15.31 -18.66
CA GLY A 279 17.06 15.93 -17.32
C GLY A 279 15.79 15.70 -16.49
N GLY A 280 14.64 15.41 -17.10
CA GLY A 280 13.37 15.21 -16.38
C GLY A 280 13.07 13.75 -16.04
N MET A 281 12.57 13.49 -14.83
CA MET A 281 12.03 12.17 -14.41
C MET A 281 10.49 12.13 -14.35
N ALA A 282 9.80 13.21 -14.72
CA ALA A 282 8.34 13.27 -14.71
C ALA A 282 7.77 12.51 -15.92
N PHE A 283 6.56 11.94 -15.83
CA PHE A 283 5.89 11.28 -16.97
C PHE A 283 4.70 12.08 -17.50
N SER A 284 4.06 12.85 -16.63
CA SER A 284 2.87 13.63 -16.96
C SER A 284 2.64 14.75 -15.94
N ASP A 285 1.63 15.58 -16.21
CA ASP A 285 1.15 16.57 -15.25
C ASP A 285 0.25 15.99 -14.13
N ILE A 286 0.04 14.66 -14.09
CA ILE A 286 -0.52 13.97 -12.92
C ILE A 286 0.32 14.27 -11.70
N ASN A 287 1.65 14.22 -11.83
CA ASN A 287 2.53 14.60 -10.75
C ASN A 287 2.48 16.12 -10.51
N SER A 288 1.87 16.55 -9.41
CA SER A 288 1.73 17.98 -9.07
C SER A 288 3.07 18.68 -8.83
N SER A 289 4.15 17.92 -8.60
CA SER A 289 5.51 18.43 -8.44
C SER A 289 6.34 18.47 -9.73
N ALA A 290 5.73 18.16 -10.89
CA ALA A 290 6.36 18.01 -12.22
C ALA A 290 7.65 18.83 -12.40
N GLY A 291 8.81 18.16 -12.27
CA GLY A 291 10.12 18.74 -12.54
C GLY A 291 10.82 19.45 -11.37
N ARG A 292 10.20 19.62 -10.20
CA ARG A 292 10.86 20.20 -9.00
C ARG A 292 11.79 19.22 -8.27
N PHE A 293 12.55 18.40 -9.01
CA PHE A 293 13.58 17.52 -8.42
C PHE A 293 14.86 18.28 -8.01
N GLY A 294 15.02 19.51 -8.48
CA GLY A 294 16.23 20.34 -8.32
C GLY A 294 16.27 21.22 -7.06
N GLY A 295 15.26 21.16 -6.19
CA GLY A 295 15.32 21.81 -4.89
C GLY A 295 16.02 20.94 -3.85
N TRP A 296 16.94 21.52 -3.07
CA TRP A 296 17.44 20.92 -1.83
C TRP A 296 16.37 20.88 -0.73
N ASP A 297 15.25 21.56 -0.93
CA ASP A 297 14.13 21.61 -0.01
C ASP A 297 13.31 20.32 -0.06
N GLN A 298 13.34 19.58 1.05
CA GLN A 298 12.31 18.58 1.33
C GLN A 298 10.95 19.27 1.40
N PRO A 299 9.84 18.57 1.11
CA PRO A 299 8.51 19.12 1.36
C PRO A 299 8.44 19.47 2.84
N SER A 300 8.21 20.75 3.12
CA SER A 300 7.97 21.26 4.47
C SER A 300 6.48 21.23 4.83
N GLY A 301 5.64 20.71 3.92
CA GLY A 301 4.19 20.65 4.07
C GLY A 301 3.71 19.39 4.77
N TYR A 302 2.42 19.40 5.06
CA TYR A 302 1.66 18.25 5.53
C TYR A 302 0.44 18.06 4.64
N PHE A 303 -0.05 16.82 4.58
CA PHE A 303 -1.36 16.51 4.03
C PHE A 303 -2.24 15.90 5.12
N ASN A 304 -3.54 16.17 5.02
CA ASN A 304 -4.51 15.71 6.00
C ASN A 304 -5.27 14.51 5.45
N LEU A 305 -5.48 13.53 6.32
CA LEU A 305 -6.39 12.41 6.08
C LEU A 305 -7.82 12.86 6.34
N PHE A 306 -8.73 12.45 5.46
CA PHE A 306 -10.16 12.64 5.69
C PHE A 306 -10.65 11.71 6.80
N ASN A 307 -11.59 12.18 7.60
CA ASN A 307 -12.24 11.38 8.63
C ASN A 307 -13.46 10.67 8.05
N PHE A 308 -13.35 9.37 7.82
CA PHE A 308 -14.42 8.53 7.29
C PHE A 308 -15.24 7.88 8.40
N SER A 309 -16.50 7.57 8.12
CA SER A 309 -17.31 6.83 9.08
C SER A 309 -16.83 5.38 9.18
N ALA A 310 -16.35 4.95 10.35
CA ALA A 310 -16.00 3.55 10.58
C ALA A 310 -17.19 2.59 10.44
N LYS A 311 -18.42 3.11 10.57
CA LYS A 311 -19.67 2.34 10.44
C LYS A 311 -20.19 2.28 9.00
N TRP A 312 -20.16 3.41 8.29
CA TRP A 312 -20.78 3.54 6.97
C TRP A 312 -19.76 3.42 5.82
N ASP A 313 -18.57 3.97 6.03
CA ASP A 313 -17.46 4.05 5.07
C ASP A 313 -16.28 3.20 5.58
N MET A 314 -16.57 1.95 5.94
CA MET A 314 -15.63 1.07 6.65
C MET A 314 -14.31 0.88 5.91
N ILE A 315 -14.33 0.77 4.57
CA ILE A 315 -13.12 0.57 3.76
C ILE A 315 -12.17 1.78 3.85
N PRO A 316 -12.58 3.00 3.46
CA PRO A 316 -11.69 4.14 3.59
C PRO A 316 -11.35 4.44 5.06
N ALA A 317 -12.23 4.17 6.03
CA ALA A 317 -11.91 4.28 7.46
C ALA A 317 -10.76 3.33 7.89
N MET A 318 -10.72 2.09 7.38
CA MET A 318 -9.59 1.18 7.60
C MET A 318 -8.30 1.71 6.96
N LEU A 319 -8.39 2.18 5.72
CA LEU A 319 -7.23 2.63 4.94
C LEU A 319 -6.58 3.88 5.54
N VAL A 320 -7.37 4.81 6.09
CA VAL A 320 -6.84 6.02 6.77
C VAL A 320 -6.57 5.81 8.27
N GLN A 321 -6.83 4.63 8.82
CA GLN A 321 -6.71 4.40 10.26
C GLN A 321 -5.30 4.74 10.76
N ASN A 322 -5.21 5.71 11.67
CA ASN A 322 -3.94 6.19 12.18
C ASN A 322 -4.08 6.74 13.61
N HIS A 323 -2.94 7.02 14.26
CA HIS A 323 -2.88 7.79 15.51
C HIS A 323 -2.91 9.29 15.26
N GLU A 324 -2.51 9.73 14.07
CA GLU A 324 -2.52 11.13 13.67
C GLU A 324 -3.12 11.29 12.27
N SER A 325 -3.86 12.37 12.04
CA SER A 325 -4.47 12.68 10.74
C SER A 325 -3.64 13.61 9.87
N ASN A 326 -2.60 14.23 10.41
CA ASN A 326 -1.76 15.19 9.70
C ASN A 326 -0.39 14.58 9.41
N ILE A 327 -0.13 14.23 8.16
CA ILE A 327 1.03 13.45 7.75
C ILE A 327 2.02 14.35 7.04
N LYS A 328 3.29 14.28 7.41
CA LYS A 328 4.35 15.04 6.73
C LYS A 328 4.39 14.63 5.25
N GLU A 329 4.48 15.62 4.36
CA GLU A 329 4.65 15.35 2.94
C GLU A 329 6.07 14.81 2.65
N PHE A 330 6.16 13.88 1.71
CA PHE A 330 7.43 13.29 1.26
C PHE A 330 7.47 13.26 -0.27
N GLN A 331 8.68 13.26 -0.83
CA GLN A 331 8.92 13.32 -2.27
C GLN A 331 9.02 11.92 -2.86
N GLY A 332 8.69 11.81 -4.14
CA GLY A 332 8.92 10.62 -4.97
C GLY A 332 9.03 11.03 -6.43
N GLN A 333 9.28 10.08 -7.32
CA GLN A 333 9.24 10.32 -8.77
C GLN A 333 7.88 10.90 -9.19
N THR A 334 6.81 10.29 -8.67
CA THR A 334 5.48 10.90 -8.56
C THR A 334 5.28 11.28 -7.10
N THR A 335 5.29 12.58 -6.79
CA THR A 335 5.23 13.07 -5.41
C THR A 335 3.80 13.19 -4.92
N ALA A 336 2.92 13.74 -5.74
CA ALA A 336 1.53 13.99 -5.41
C ALA A 336 0.69 14.07 -6.69
N PHE A 337 -0.63 13.98 -6.54
CA PHE A 337 -1.55 13.96 -7.66
C PHE A 337 -2.19 15.34 -7.85
N ARG A 338 -2.15 15.86 -9.07
CA ARG A 338 -2.82 17.10 -9.46
C ARG A 338 -4.33 16.89 -9.36
N LYS A 339 -5.01 17.71 -8.57
CA LYS A 339 -6.46 17.55 -8.31
C LYS A 339 -7.31 17.52 -9.58
N SER A 340 -6.93 18.28 -10.61
CA SER A 340 -7.67 18.34 -11.88
C SER A 340 -7.53 17.08 -12.73
N THR A 341 -6.53 16.22 -12.49
CA THR A 341 -6.35 14.97 -13.23
C THR A 341 -6.98 13.77 -12.52
N VAL A 342 -7.32 13.88 -11.23
CA VAL A 342 -8.03 12.82 -10.49
C VAL A 342 -9.46 12.73 -11.02
N LYS A 343 -9.93 11.52 -11.35
CA LYS A 343 -11.29 11.28 -11.83
C LYS A 343 -12.33 11.62 -10.75
N PRO A 344 -13.53 12.13 -11.10
CA PRO A 344 -14.53 12.53 -10.12
C PRO A 344 -15.09 11.38 -9.26
N ASN A 345 -15.04 10.14 -9.77
CA ASN A 345 -15.49 8.95 -9.06
C ASN A 345 -14.40 8.33 -8.15
N VAL A 346 -13.21 8.91 -8.10
CA VAL A 346 -12.12 8.47 -7.23
C VAL A 346 -12.30 9.10 -5.86
N LEU A 347 -12.18 8.30 -4.82
CA LEU A 347 -12.26 8.77 -3.46
C LEU A 347 -10.91 9.31 -3.01
N VAL A 348 -10.86 10.60 -2.68
CA VAL A 348 -9.68 11.20 -2.07
C VAL A 348 -9.70 10.94 -0.57
N MET A 349 -8.68 10.24 -0.06
CA MET A 349 -8.53 9.88 1.34
C MET A 349 -7.50 10.76 2.07
N GLY A 350 -6.57 11.38 1.35
CA GLY A 350 -5.59 12.31 1.91
C GLY A 350 -5.23 13.41 0.91
N THR A 351 -5.25 14.66 1.37
CA THR A 351 -5.06 15.84 0.51
C THR A 351 -4.31 16.97 1.23
N SER A 352 -3.60 17.78 0.46
CA SER A 352 -3.08 19.09 0.87
C SER A 352 -3.81 20.19 0.07
N PRO A 353 -3.63 21.48 0.40
CA PRO A 353 -4.27 22.56 -0.36
C PRO A 353 -3.97 22.50 -1.87
N SER A 354 -2.74 22.11 -2.24
CA SER A 354 -2.25 22.10 -3.61
C SER A 354 -2.46 20.80 -4.37
N SER A 355 -2.57 19.65 -3.68
CA SER A 355 -2.58 18.34 -4.35
C SER A 355 -3.19 17.22 -3.52
N ASP A 356 -3.61 16.15 -4.17
CA ASP A 356 -4.03 14.92 -3.51
C ASP A 356 -2.84 13.99 -3.29
N ARG A 357 -2.90 13.19 -2.22
CA ARG A 357 -1.77 12.36 -1.75
C ARG A 357 -2.15 10.91 -1.59
N TYR A 358 -3.38 10.63 -1.20
CA TYR A 358 -3.85 9.28 -0.94
C TYR A 358 -5.25 9.12 -1.52
N ILE A 359 -5.42 8.23 -2.49
CA ILE A 359 -6.66 8.07 -3.25
C ILE A 359 -7.00 6.58 -3.37
N TYR A 360 -8.31 6.28 -3.46
CA TYR A 360 -8.85 4.93 -3.51
C TYR A 360 -9.96 4.84 -4.56
N GLY A 361 -10.10 3.65 -5.15
CA GLY A 361 -11.24 3.34 -6.00
C GLY A 361 -11.45 1.85 -6.18
N GLU A 362 -12.46 1.54 -6.98
CA GLU A 362 -12.85 0.18 -7.32
C GLU A 362 -12.72 -0.03 -8.84
N VAL A 363 -12.40 -1.25 -9.23
CA VAL A 363 -12.42 -1.69 -10.62
C VAL A 363 -12.99 -3.10 -10.66
N GLY A 364 -14.01 -3.35 -11.47
CA GLY A 364 -14.76 -4.61 -11.42
C GLY A 364 -15.31 -4.88 -10.02
N ILE A 365 -14.91 -6.01 -9.42
CA ILE A 365 -15.28 -6.38 -8.04
C ILE A 365 -14.11 -6.26 -7.04
N GLY A 366 -12.95 -5.78 -7.49
CA GLY A 366 -11.79 -5.51 -6.65
C GLY A 366 -11.44 -4.04 -6.62
N GLN A 367 -10.28 -3.75 -6.06
CA GLN A 367 -10.04 -2.47 -5.41
C GLN A 367 -8.59 -2.03 -5.59
N TRP A 368 -8.36 -0.72 -5.52
CA TRP A 368 -7.03 -0.18 -5.64
C TRP A 368 -6.85 1.07 -4.79
N THR A 369 -5.60 1.34 -4.42
CA THR A 369 -5.21 2.53 -3.70
C THR A 369 -3.90 3.07 -4.23
N PHE A 370 -3.86 4.37 -4.52
CA PHE A 370 -2.64 5.08 -4.92
C PHE A 370 -2.17 6.06 -3.84
N TYR A 371 -0.88 6.05 -3.56
CA TYR A 371 -0.26 6.92 -2.55
C TYR A 371 0.98 7.62 -3.10
N GLY A 372 0.90 8.96 -3.17
CA GLY A 372 1.94 9.80 -3.73
C GLY A 372 3.18 9.87 -2.83
N GLY A 373 4.35 9.92 -3.46
CA GLY A 373 5.63 9.96 -2.78
C GLY A 373 6.31 8.59 -2.72
N HIS A 374 7.49 8.55 -2.12
CA HIS A 374 8.37 7.39 -2.13
C HIS A 374 8.61 6.79 -0.74
N ASP A 375 9.15 7.57 0.19
CA ASP A 375 9.51 7.11 1.53
C ASP A 375 9.01 8.14 2.54
N PRO A 376 8.04 7.78 3.42
CA PRO A 376 7.48 8.68 4.42
C PRO A 376 8.51 9.32 5.37
N GLU A 377 9.58 8.60 5.70
CA GLU A 377 10.61 9.05 6.66
C GLU A 377 11.96 9.29 5.98
N GLY A 378 12.01 9.10 4.65
CA GLY A 378 13.21 9.26 3.86
C GLY A 378 13.72 10.71 3.91
N THR A 379 14.99 10.87 4.27
CA THR A 379 15.68 12.15 4.24
C THR A 379 16.67 12.21 3.08
N ARG A 380 16.75 13.36 2.39
CA ARG A 380 17.86 13.66 1.48
C ARG A 380 19.01 14.22 2.33
N GLY A 381 20.10 13.47 2.50
CA GLY A 381 21.31 13.91 3.19
C GLY A 381 22.54 13.88 2.28
N GLY A 382 23.25 14.99 2.10
CA GLY A 382 24.60 14.98 1.50
C GLY A 382 24.71 14.49 0.04
N GLY A 383 23.68 14.68 -0.78
CA GLY A 383 23.68 14.31 -2.21
C GLY A 383 23.41 12.83 -2.51
N TRP A 384 23.30 11.98 -1.48
CA TRP A 384 22.93 10.57 -1.59
C TRP A 384 21.69 10.26 -0.73
N LYS A 385 20.82 9.36 -1.20
CA LYS A 385 19.72 8.87 -0.35
C LYS A 385 20.30 7.82 0.59
N MET A 386 20.30 8.10 1.89
CA MET A 386 20.57 7.07 2.90
C MET A 386 19.33 6.18 3.04
N PRO A 387 19.47 4.85 3.16
CA PRO A 387 18.34 3.99 3.49
C PRO A 387 17.71 4.40 4.81
N THR A 388 16.38 4.41 4.87
CA THR A 388 15.63 4.72 6.08
C THR A 388 15.79 3.60 7.11
N ASP A 389 16.15 3.97 8.34
CA ASP A 389 16.16 3.04 9.47
C ASP A 389 14.85 3.18 10.27
N LEU A 390 13.92 2.24 10.07
CA LEU A 390 12.64 2.23 10.78
C LEU A 390 12.77 2.02 12.30
N ASN A 391 13.93 1.61 12.82
CA ASN A 391 14.15 1.61 14.28
C ASN A 391 14.13 3.03 14.87
N LEU A 392 14.44 4.04 14.06
CA LEU A 392 14.34 5.46 14.45
C LEU A 392 12.92 6.02 14.26
N HIS A 393 12.06 5.31 13.51
CA HIS A 393 10.70 5.73 13.17
C HIS A 393 9.65 4.64 13.43
N PRO A 394 9.65 3.98 14.62
CA PRO A 394 8.82 2.79 14.88
C PRO A 394 7.30 3.08 14.89
N ASN A 395 6.94 4.35 14.95
CA ASN A 395 5.57 4.86 15.00
C ASN A 395 5.23 5.77 13.81
N SER A 396 5.96 5.68 12.68
CA SER A 396 5.71 6.56 11.53
C SER A 396 4.27 6.47 11.02
N PRO A 397 3.50 7.58 11.01
CA PRO A 397 2.12 7.56 10.56
C PRO A 397 2.02 7.34 9.05
N GLY A 398 3.01 7.78 8.26
CA GLY A 398 3.01 7.54 6.81
C GLY A 398 3.26 6.07 6.46
N TYR A 399 4.13 5.38 7.21
CA TYR A 399 4.32 3.93 7.05
C TYR A 399 3.13 3.10 7.53
N ARG A 400 2.38 3.58 8.54
CA ARG A 400 1.13 2.94 8.96
C ARG A 400 0.08 2.92 7.84
N LEU A 401 0.00 3.97 7.03
CA LEU A 401 -0.90 3.97 5.87
C LEU A 401 -0.56 2.83 4.91
N ILE A 402 0.72 2.56 4.66
CA ILE A 402 1.16 1.39 3.88
C ILE A 402 0.64 0.09 4.49
N LEU A 403 0.85 -0.11 5.80
CA LEU A 403 0.46 -1.34 6.48
C LEU A 403 -1.06 -1.52 6.61
N ASN A 404 -1.85 -0.45 6.60
CA ASN A 404 -3.32 -0.57 6.54
C ASN A 404 -3.77 -1.31 5.28
N ASN A 405 -3.07 -1.11 4.15
CA ASN A 405 -3.33 -1.77 2.88
C ASN A 405 -3.02 -3.28 2.94
N VAL A 406 -2.14 -3.71 3.84
CA VAL A 406 -1.73 -5.11 4.01
C VAL A 406 -2.78 -5.94 4.73
N LEU A 407 -3.42 -5.37 5.76
CA LEU A 407 -4.46 -6.06 6.53
C LEU A 407 -5.86 -5.93 5.90
N PHE A 408 -6.02 -4.99 4.97
CA PHE A 408 -7.30 -4.73 4.32
C PHE A 408 -7.93 -5.98 3.65
N PRO A 409 -7.20 -6.79 2.85
CA PRO A 409 -7.75 -8.00 2.23
C PRO A 409 -8.16 -9.08 3.25
N SER A 410 -7.63 -9.01 4.48
CA SER A 410 -7.93 -9.96 5.57
C SER A 410 -9.29 -9.72 6.24
N ALA A 411 -9.95 -8.59 5.95
CA ALA A 411 -11.22 -8.25 6.56
C ALA A 411 -12.38 -9.09 6.02
N LYS A 412 -13.16 -9.68 6.93
CA LYS A 412 -14.35 -10.43 6.56
C LYS A 412 -15.39 -9.48 5.94
N LYS A 413 -15.72 -9.68 4.66
CA LYS A 413 -16.83 -8.96 4.01
C LYS A 413 -18.13 -9.24 4.79
N LYS A 414 -18.67 -8.23 5.49
CA LYS A 414 -20.04 -8.32 6.03
C LYS A 414 -20.98 -8.38 4.82
N LYS A 415 -21.78 -9.44 4.70
CA LYS A 415 -22.89 -9.45 3.74
C LYS A 415 -23.81 -8.28 4.10
N ARG A 416 -23.92 -7.27 3.24
CA ARG A 416 -24.95 -6.23 3.37
C ARG A 416 -26.29 -6.96 3.40
N LYS A 417 -27.07 -6.78 4.47
CA LYS A 417 -28.49 -7.17 4.42
C LYS A 417 -29.13 -6.24 3.40
N THR A 418 -29.63 -6.82 2.31
CA THR A 418 -30.53 -6.15 1.38
C THR A 418 -31.92 -6.17 1.94
#